data_AF-A0A9E2VB20-F1
#
_entry.id   AF-A0A9E2VB20-F1
#
_cell.length_a   1.000
_cell.length_b   1.000
_cell.length_c   1.000
_cell.angle_alpha   90.00
_cell.angle_beta   90.00
_cell.angle_gamma   90.00
#
_symmetry.space_group_name_H-M   'P 1'
#
loop_
_entity.id
_entity.type
_entity.pdbx_description
1 polymer ?
#
loop_
_entity_poly.entity_id
_entity_poly.type
_entity_poly.pdbx_seq_one_letter_code
_entity_poly.pdbx_strand_id
1 'polypeptide(L)'
;MKNLKFKKVSEVEKNLQKLLNDYKLSNKLTVAKIKSWIFNDDGEGAMDASNRFQKKWIQYFKDIQNIDELNKIMQVFVDAWNYFPHKSLNNKSPQEVFEQELAKQPKNKKDKGPANPDFIVGGQKIPWDEYWAMIKEMEKLQVPFKNWIDHEVLPKYKKYLEQTKLKSKKQEEHYEVANIFFERVLHVGFFNLGQIRKDFIQKEFPHWWPTHVLMSNLSEKQVLLSLKKLFQFLELVYDIDTKKIRLD
;
A
#
# COMPACT_ATOMS: atom_id res chain seq x y z
N MET A 1 6.50 -21.27 -18.85
CA MET A 1 7.12 -20.36 -17.87
C MET A 1 8.22 -19.59 -18.57
N LYS A 2 8.15 -18.26 -18.63
CA LYS A 2 9.27 -17.44 -19.12
C LYS A 2 10.46 -17.65 -18.18
N ASN A 3 11.66 -17.90 -18.71
CA ASN A 3 12.89 -17.97 -17.93
C ASN A 3 13.05 -16.67 -17.14
N LEU A 4 12.77 -16.71 -15.84
CA LEU A 4 13.13 -15.63 -14.92
C LEU A 4 14.66 -15.57 -14.86
N LYS A 5 15.25 -14.61 -15.57
CA LYS A 5 16.67 -14.29 -15.42
C LYS A 5 16.85 -13.57 -14.09
N PHE A 6 17.40 -14.27 -13.11
CA PHE A 6 17.81 -13.66 -11.85
C PHE A 6 18.97 -12.69 -12.09
N LYS A 7 18.89 -11.49 -11.50
CA LYS A 7 19.96 -10.50 -11.55
C LYS A 7 21.09 -10.91 -10.61
N LYS A 8 22.31 -10.54 -10.94
CA LYS A 8 23.43 -10.67 -9.99
C LYS A 8 23.43 -9.49 -9.03
N VAL A 9 23.85 -9.69 -7.78
CA VAL A 9 23.98 -8.58 -6.79
C VAL A 9 24.85 -7.45 -7.35
N SER A 10 25.93 -7.78 -8.07
CA SER A 10 26.80 -6.79 -8.71
C SER A 10 26.12 -5.98 -9.82
N GLU A 11 25.10 -6.54 -10.48
CA GLU A 11 24.27 -5.83 -11.46
C GLU A 11 23.33 -4.85 -10.76
N VAL A 12 22.72 -5.28 -9.65
CA VAL A 12 21.88 -4.42 -8.80
C VAL A 12 22.67 -3.23 -8.25
N GLU A 13 23.89 -3.46 -7.77
CA GLU A 13 24.80 -2.39 -7.31
C GLU A 13 25.15 -1.40 -8.43
N LYS A 14 25.45 -1.91 -9.63
CA LYS A 14 25.77 -1.05 -10.79
C LYS A 14 24.56 -0.22 -11.21
N ASN A 15 23.38 -0.81 -11.27
CA ASN A 15 22.14 -0.12 -11.60
C ASN A 15 21.82 0.97 -10.58
N LEU A 16 22.00 0.67 -9.29
CA LEU A 16 21.81 1.63 -8.22
C LEU A 16 22.84 2.77 -8.30
N GLN A 17 24.12 2.46 -8.49
CA GLN A 17 25.17 3.47 -8.62
C GLN A 17 24.93 4.37 -9.85
N LYS A 18 24.50 3.78 -10.97
CA LYS A 18 24.14 4.53 -12.17
C LYS A 18 22.98 5.49 -11.90
N LEU A 19 21.91 5.00 -11.25
CA LEU A 19 20.77 5.84 -10.87
C LEU A 19 21.21 7.02 -10.00
N LEU A 20 22.05 6.78 -8.98
CA LEU A 20 22.55 7.86 -8.12
C LEU A 20 23.38 8.89 -8.89
N ASN A 21 24.16 8.47 -9.89
CA ASN A 21 24.92 9.37 -10.74
C ASN A 21 24.01 10.19 -11.67
N ASP A 22 23.01 9.55 -12.29
CA ASP A 22 22.08 10.18 -13.22
C ASP A 22 21.30 11.33 -12.54
N TYR A 23 20.95 11.16 -11.26
CA TYR A 23 20.30 12.20 -10.44
C TYR A 23 21.29 13.10 -9.68
N LYS A 24 22.59 12.96 -9.91
CA LYS A 24 23.65 13.71 -9.22
C LYS A 24 23.56 13.63 -7.68
N LEU A 25 23.14 12.46 -7.17
CA LEU A 25 22.95 12.18 -5.75
C LEU A 25 24.17 11.56 -5.08
N SER A 26 25.22 11.23 -5.83
CA SER A 26 26.39 10.48 -5.33
C SER A 26 27.14 11.16 -4.17
N ASN A 27 26.97 12.47 -3.98
CA ASN A 27 27.48 13.22 -2.84
C ASN A 27 26.56 13.18 -1.60
N LYS A 28 25.28 12.81 -1.75
CA LYS A 28 24.27 12.78 -0.68
C LYS A 28 23.87 11.36 -0.28
N LEU A 29 23.96 10.42 -1.22
CA LEU A 29 23.52 9.06 -1.12
C LEU A 29 24.50 8.14 -1.84
N THR A 30 24.90 7.06 -1.17
CA THR A 30 25.85 6.07 -1.69
C THR A 30 25.25 4.67 -1.62
N VAL A 31 25.72 3.76 -2.47
CA VAL A 31 25.29 2.34 -2.43
C VAL A 31 25.53 1.73 -1.05
N ALA A 32 26.66 2.04 -0.40
CA ALA A 32 26.96 1.56 0.95
C ALA A 32 25.94 2.05 2.00
N LYS A 33 25.50 3.31 1.90
CA LYS A 33 24.46 3.86 2.79
C LYS A 33 23.11 3.17 2.59
N ILE A 34 22.73 2.92 1.33
CA ILE A 34 21.49 2.22 1.00
C ILE A 34 21.52 0.76 1.50
N LYS A 35 22.64 0.06 1.28
CA LYS A 35 22.85 -1.28 1.85
C LYS A 35 22.72 -1.29 3.37
N SER A 36 23.29 -0.29 4.06
CA SER A 36 23.15 -0.16 5.51
C SER A 36 21.70 0.06 5.95
N TRP A 37 20.91 0.83 5.19
CA TRP A 37 19.48 1.00 5.47
C TRP A 37 18.68 -0.29 5.30
N ILE A 38 18.98 -1.09 4.28
CA ILE A 38 18.33 -2.37 4.02
C ILE A 38 18.76 -3.41 5.06
N PHE A 39 20.05 -3.46 5.38
CA PHE A 39 20.59 -4.40 6.35
C PHE A 39 20.01 -4.16 7.74
N ASN A 40 19.91 -2.90 8.16
CA ASN A 40 19.34 -2.51 9.45
C ASN A 40 17.85 -2.14 9.32
N ASP A 41 17.11 -2.86 8.48
CA ASP A 41 15.68 -2.66 8.34
C ASP A 41 14.96 -2.89 9.68
N ASP A 42 14.23 -1.88 10.12
CA ASP A 42 13.51 -1.86 11.40
C ASP A 42 12.02 -1.63 11.14
N GLY A 43 11.24 -2.70 11.21
CA GLY A 43 9.79 -2.64 11.07
C GLY A 43 9.13 -3.80 11.78
N GLU A 44 7.86 -3.62 12.17
CA GLU A 44 7.07 -4.65 12.84
C GLU A 44 6.70 -5.81 11.88
N GLY A 45 6.87 -5.59 10.58
CA GLY A 45 6.76 -6.61 9.53
C GLY A 45 7.40 -6.17 8.21
N ALA A 46 7.47 -7.08 7.24
CA ALA A 46 8.14 -6.85 5.96
C ALA A 46 7.60 -5.62 5.20
N MET A 47 6.29 -5.38 5.28
CA MET A 47 5.64 -4.25 4.61
C MET A 47 5.98 -2.91 5.28
N ASP A 48 5.96 -2.83 6.61
CA ASP A 48 6.39 -1.63 7.35
C ASP A 48 7.87 -1.33 7.11
N ALA A 49 8.73 -2.35 7.20
CA ALA A 49 10.16 -2.23 6.94
C ALA A 49 10.45 -1.71 5.52
N SER A 50 9.78 -2.27 4.50
CA SER A 50 9.91 -1.82 3.10
C SER A 50 9.43 -0.38 2.93
N ASN A 51 8.32 0.00 3.55
CA ASN A 51 7.77 1.35 3.41
C ASN A 51 8.64 2.40 4.11
N ARG A 52 9.23 2.08 5.26
CA ARG A 52 10.24 2.92 5.92
C ARG A 52 11.46 3.10 5.04
N PHE A 53 11.94 2.03 4.42
CA PHE A 53 13.04 2.09 3.47
C PHE A 53 12.70 3.00 2.27
N GLN A 54 11.50 2.84 1.69
CA GLN A 54 11.03 3.68 0.59
C GLN A 54 10.98 5.16 0.94
N LYS A 55 10.44 5.48 2.13
CA LYS A 55 10.43 6.85 2.67
C LYS A 55 11.85 7.44 2.82
N LYS A 56 12.86 6.63 3.17
CA LYS A 56 14.26 7.10 3.33
C LYS A 56 14.85 7.61 2.02
N TRP A 57 14.65 6.91 0.90
CA TRP A 57 15.29 7.29 -0.37
C TRP A 57 14.45 8.25 -1.21
N ILE A 58 13.12 8.22 -1.11
CA ILE A 58 12.25 8.98 -2.03
C ILE A 58 12.38 10.49 -1.87
N GLN A 59 12.66 10.96 -0.66
CA GLN A 59 12.94 12.38 -0.36
C GLN A 59 14.14 12.97 -1.12
N TYR A 60 15.03 12.12 -1.66
CA TYR A 60 16.19 12.55 -2.45
C TYR A 60 15.83 12.82 -3.92
N PHE A 61 14.69 12.34 -4.40
CA PHE A 61 14.23 12.49 -5.79
C PHE A 61 13.12 13.54 -5.87
N LYS A 62 13.49 14.82 -5.96
CA LYS A 62 12.54 15.95 -5.94
C LYS A 62 12.00 16.35 -7.31
N ASP A 63 12.71 15.99 -8.39
CA ASP A 63 12.46 16.48 -9.74
C ASP A 63 11.96 15.37 -10.69
N ILE A 64 11.16 14.44 -10.18
CA ILE A 64 10.58 13.35 -10.99
C ILE A 64 9.55 13.95 -11.96
N GLN A 65 9.78 13.81 -13.26
CA GLN A 65 9.00 14.49 -14.31
C GLN A 65 7.73 13.71 -14.67
N ASN A 66 7.75 12.38 -14.59
CA ASN A 66 6.63 11.53 -15.00
C ASN A 66 6.61 10.16 -14.29
N ILE A 67 5.53 9.41 -14.52
CA ILE A 67 5.28 8.11 -13.89
C ILE A 67 6.26 7.03 -14.36
N ASP A 68 6.72 7.06 -15.61
CA ASP A 68 7.68 6.08 -16.13
C ASP A 68 9.04 6.22 -15.46
N GLU A 69 9.43 7.46 -15.18
CA GLU A 69 10.63 7.79 -14.42
C GLU A 69 10.52 7.30 -12.97
N LEU A 70 9.40 7.57 -12.30
CA LEU A 70 9.11 7.05 -10.96
C LEU A 70 9.21 5.52 -10.93
N ASN A 71 8.61 4.84 -11.91
CA ASN A 71 8.63 3.37 -12.01
C ASN A 71 10.06 2.82 -12.16
N LYS A 72 10.92 3.50 -12.93
CA LYS A 72 12.34 3.11 -13.07
C LYS A 72 13.09 3.25 -11.75
N ILE A 73 12.90 4.36 -11.03
CA ILE A 73 13.51 4.58 -9.71
C ILE A 73 13.05 3.49 -8.76
N MET A 74 11.73 3.30 -8.64
CA MET A 74 11.11 2.27 -7.81
C MET A 74 11.67 0.89 -8.10
N GLN A 75 11.77 0.49 -9.38
CA GLN A 75 12.30 -0.81 -9.76
C GLN A 75 13.74 -1.03 -9.26
N VAL A 76 14.60 -0.02 -9.36
CA VAL A 76 15.99 -0.13 -8.89
C VAL A 76 16.06 -0.30 -7.37
N PHE A 77 15.21 0.40 -6.62
CA PHE A 77 15.16 0.25 -5.16
C PHE A 77 14.47 -1.04 -4.70
N VAL A 78 13.48 -1.54 -5.44
CA VAL A 78 12.87 -2.86 -5.23
C VAL A 78 13.88 -3.97 -5.49
N ASP A 79 14.69 -3.85 -6.55
CA ASP A 79 15.79 -4.77 -6.81
C ASP A 79 16.80 -4.74 -5.66
N ALA A 80 17.20 -3.54 -5.20
CA ALA A 80 18.12 -3.40 -4.07
C ALA A 80 17.56 -4.07 -2.80
N TRP A 81 16.28 -3.85 -2.48
CA TRP A 81 15.59 -4.50 -1.36
C TRP A 81 15.62 -6.02 -1.49
N ASN A 82 15.28 -6.57 -2.66
CA ASN A 82 15.15 -8.01 -2.82
C ASN A 82 16.49 -8.77 -2.92
N TYR A 83 17.58 -8.09 -3.30
CA TYR A 83 18.88 -8.73 -3.56
C TYR A 83 19.97 -8.39 -2.53
N PHE A 84 19.79 -7.38 -1.68
CA PHE A 84 20.73 -7.08 -0.60
C PHE A 84 20.35 -7.82 0.69
N PRO A 85 21.32 -8.13 1.55
CA PRO A 85 21.06 -8.89 2.76
C PRO A 85 20.34 -8.05 3.82
N HIS A 86 19.43 -8.69 4.56
CA HIS A 86 18.71 -8.13 5.69
C HIS A 86 19.19 -8.78 6.99
N LYS A 87 19.29 -7.99 8.07
CA LYS A 87 19.60 -8.52 9.41
C LYS A 87 18.46 -9.43 9.91
N SER A 88 17.21 -9.05 9.64
CA SER A 88 16.00 -9.82 10.01
C SER A 88 15.93 -11.20 9.34
N LEU A 89 16.60 -11.38 8.19
CA LEU A 89 16.65 -12.63 7.43
C LEU A 89 17.97 -13.39 7.63
N ASN A 90 18.65 -13.20 8.77
CA ASN A 90 19.94 -13.84 9.07
C ASN A 90 21.01 -13.58 8.00
N ASN A 91 21.18 -12.32 7.61
CA ASN A 91 22.12 -11.87 6.57
C ASN A 91 21.83 -12.41 5.16
N LYS A 92 20.61 -12.87 4.90
CA LYS A 92 20.15 -13.27 3.56
C LYS A 92 19.28 -12.17 2.96
N SER A 93 19.22 -12.15 1.64
CA SER A 93 18.25 -11.36 0.88
C SER A 93 16.90 -12.11 0.76
N PRO A 94 15.78 -11.40 0.55
CA PRO A 94 14.49 -12.02 0.25
C PRO A 94 14.58 -13.01 -0.91
N GLN A 95 15.38 -12.68 -1.93
CA GLN A 95 15.61 -13.55 -3.08
C GLN A 95 16.31 -14.86 -2.70
N GLU A 96 17.35 -14.82 -1.86
CA GLU A 96 18.04 -16.04 -1.39
C GLU A 96 17.15 -16.91 -0.52
N VAL A 97 16.31 -16.31 0.33
CA VAL A 97 15.32 -17.04 1.13
C VAL A 97 14.33 -17.74 0.20
N PHE A 98 13.81 -17.03 -0.80
CA PHE A 98 12.89 -17.59 -1.79
C PHE A 98 13.51 -18.75 -2.57
N GLU A 99 14.77 -18.63 -3.01
CA GLU A 99 15.49 -19.71 -3.70
C GLU A 99 15.70 -20.94 -2.83
N GLN A 100 16.00 -20.75 -1.54
CA GLN A 100 16.15 -21.85 -0.59
C GLN A 100 14.82 -22.58 -0.35
N GLU A 101 13.71 -21.85 -0.23
CA GLU A 101 12.39 -22.47 -0.08
C GLU A 101 11.96 -23.20 -1.36
N LEU A 102 12.23 -22.65 -2.54
CA LEU A 102 12.01 -23.36 -3.81
C LEU A 102 12.84 -24.64 -3.92
N ALA A 103 14.09 -24.63 -3.48
CA ALA A 103 14.97 -25.79 -3.53
C ALA A 103 14.55 -26.92 -2.57
N LYS A 104 13.88 -26.58 -1.47
CA LYS A 104 13.32 -27.54 -0.50
C LYS A 104 12.04 -28.21 -1.00
N GLN A 105 11.33 -27.62 -1.97
CA GLN A 105 10.15 -28.24 -2.54
C GLN A 105 10.58 -29.45 -3.39
N PRO A 106 10.04 -30.66 -3.14
CA PRO A 106 10.33 -31.81 -3.98
C PRO A 106 9.92 -31.50 -5.42
N LYS A 107 10.82 -31.78 -6.38
CA LYS A 107 10.53 -31.71 -7.81
C LYS A 107 9.47 -32.77 -8.15
N ASN A 108 8.20 -32.48 -7.90
CA ASN A 108 7.13 -33.40 -8.25
C ASN A 108 7.04 -33.52 -9.77
N LYS A 109 7.28 -34.76 -10.23
CA LYS A 109 7.01 -35.25 -11.57
C LYS A 109 5.57 -34.90 -11.95
N LYS A 110 5.37 -34.09 -13.00
CA LYS A 110 4.10 -33.94 -13.75
C LYS A 110 2.84 -34.16 -12.89
N ASP A 111 2.69 -33.43 -11.80
CA ASP A 111 1.41 -33.39 -11.12
C ASP A 111 0.45 -32.58 -12.00
N LYS A 112 -0.74 -33.13 -12.22
CA LYS A 112 -1.91 -32.33 -12.59
C LYS A 112 -1.87 -31.11 -11.66
N GLY A 113 -1.88 -29.90 -12.24
CA GLY A 113 -1.51 -28.66 -11.55
C GLY A 113 -2.06 -28.60 -10.12
N PRO A 114 -1.30 -28.00 -9.17
CA PRO A 114 -1.62 -28.06 -7.75
C PRO A 114 -3.10 -27.76 -7.55
N ALA A 115 -3.82 -28.67 -6.90
CA ALA A 115 -5.19 -28.41 -6.47
C ALA A 115 -5.18 -27.04 -5.79
N ASN A 116 -6.02 -26.12 -6.30
CA ASN A 116 -5.95 -24.75 -5.88
C ASN A 116 -6.03 -24.68 -4.34
N PRO A 117 -5.15 -23.92 -3.67
CA PRO A 117 -5.09 -23.92 -2.23
C PRO A 117 -6.42 -23.42 -1.65
N ASP A 118 -6.91 -24.10 -0.62
CA ASP A 118 -8.05 -23.59 0.13
C ASP A 118 -7.66 -22.30 0.86
N PHE A 119 -8.58 -21.34 0.91
CA PHE A 119 -8.41 -20.09 1.65
C PHE A 119 -8.93 -20.23 3.08
N ILE A 120 -8.42 -19.43 4.00
CA ILE A 120 -9.02 -19.27 5.34
C ILE A 120 -9.64 -17.89 5.42
N VAL A 121 -10.96 -17.81 5.59
CA VAL A 121 -11.71 -16.55 5.76
C VAL A 121 -12.48 -16.65 7.08
N GLY A 122 -12.21 -15.73 8.02
CA GLY A 122 -12.89 -15.73 9.33
C GLY A 122 -12.65 -17.01 10.15
N GLY A 123 -11.53 -17.70 9.94
CA GLY A 123 -11.23 -18.99 10.59
C GLY A 123 -11.86 -20.21 9.93
N GLN A 124 -12.63 -20.03 8.85
CA GLN A 124 -13.21 -21.12 8.07
C GLN A 124 -12.39 -21.39 6.80
N LYS A 125 -12.19 -22.67 6.49
CA LYS A 125 -11.51 -23.13 5.28
C LYS A 125 -12.52 -23.10 4.12
N ILE A 126 -12.24 -22.31 3.09
CA ILE A 126 -13.08 -22.12 1.91
C ILE A 126 -12.33 -22.62 0.67
N PRO A 127 -12.89 -23.54 -0.12
CA PRO A 127 -12.31 -23.97 -1.39
C PRO A 127 -12.05 -22.79 -2.33
N TRP A 128 -11.01 -22.87 -3.16
CA TRP A 128 -10.63 -21.80 -4.08
C TRP A 128 -11.78 -21.29 -4.96
N ASP A 129 -12.54 -22.19 -5.57
CA ASP A 129 -13.62 -21.81 -6.47
C ASP A 129 -14.77 -21.10 -5.73
N GLU A 130 -15.06 -21.54 -4.50
CA GLU A 130 -16.04 -20.91 -3.62
C GLU A 130 -15.58 -19.53 -3.16
N TYR A 131 -14.30 -19.38 -2.82
CA TYR A 131 -13.71 -18.09 -2.47
C TYR A 131 -13.87 -17.09 -3.62
N TRP A 132 -13.52 -17.47 -4.84
CA TRP A 132 -13.66 -16.57 -5.99
C TRP A 132 -15.11 -16.30 -6.38
N ALA A 133 -16.01 -17.26 -6.20
CA ALA A 133 -17.44 -17.03 -6.37
C ALA A 133 -17.95 -15.99 -5.36
N MET A 134 -17.54 -16.11 -4.08
CA MET A 134 -17.86 -15.15 -3.02
C MET A 134 -17.32 -13.75 -3.34
N ILE A 135 -16.06 -13.64 -3.78
CA ILE A 135 -15.47 -12.34 -4.18
C ILE A 135 -16.26 -11.71 -5.33
N LYS A 136 -16.60 -12.48 -6.37
CA LYS A 136 -17.40 -11.98 -7.50
C LYS A 136 -18.78 -11.50 -7.07
N GLU A 137 -19.42 -12.19 -6.13
CA GLU A 137 -20.72 -11.79 -5.62
C GLU A 137 -20.63 -10.52 -4.77
N MET A 138 -19.62 -10.43 -3.90
CA MET A 138 -19.31 -9.23 -3.14
C MET A 138 -19.06 -8.02 -4.06
N GLU A 139 -18.27 -8.18 -5.12
CA GLU A 139 -18.01 -7.12 -6.10
C GLU A 139 -19.30 -6.64 -6.77
N LYS A 140 -20.21 -7.56 -7.12
CA LYS A 140 -21.53 -7.19 -7.67
C LYS A 140 -22.36 -6.38 -6.68
N LEU A 141 -22.40 -6.80 -5.41
CA LEU A 141 -23.12 -6.10 -4.36
C LEU A 141 -22.53 -4.71 -4.06
N GLN A 142 -21.22 -4.53 -4.30
CA GLN A 142 -20.54 -3.26 -4.13
C GLN A 142 -20.79 -2.26 -5.26
N VAL A 143 -21.24 -2.68 -6.46
CA VAL A 143 -21.40 -1.78 -7.62
C VAL A 143 -22.24 -0.54 -7.30
N PRO A 144 -23.43 -0.62 -6.69
CA PRO A 144 -24.22 0.58 -6.38
C PRO A 144 -23.49 1.52 -5.43
N PHE A 145 -22.83 0.98 -4.42
CA PHE A 145 -22.11 1.78 -3.42
C PHE A 145 -20.87 2.43 -4.01
N LYS A 146 -20.10 1.69 -4.82
CA LYS A 146 -18.98 2.24 -5.56
C LYS A 146 -19.43 3.35 -6.51
N ASN A 147 -20.51 3.14 -7.26
CA ASN A 147 -21.04 4.17 -8.15
C ASN A 147 -21.45 5.43 -7.40
N TRP A 148 -22.09 5.28 -6.23
CA TRP A 148 -22.44 6.38 -5.34
C TRP A 148 -21.19 7.13 -4.83
N ILE A 149 -20.14 6.41 -4.43
CA ILE A 149 -18.87 7.00 -4.02
C ILE A 149 -18.24 7.81 -5.16
N ASP A 150 -18.07 7.18 -6.33
CA ASP A 150 -17.29 7.72 -7.44
C ASP A 150 -17.99 8.90 -8.13
N HIS A 151 -19.31 8.82 -8.31
CA HIS A 151 -20.07 9.80 -9.09
C HIS A 151 -20.80 10.84 -8.24
N GLU A 152 -20.96 10.58 -6.93
CA GLU A 152 -21.72 11.47 -6.05
C GLU A 152 -20.88 11.99 -4.88
N VAL A 153 -20.39 11.10 -4.02
CA VAL A 153 -19.75 11.49 -2.76
C VAL A 153 -18.43 12.21 -2.98
N LEU A 154 -17.48 11.58 -3.67
CA LEU A 154 -16.14 12.16 -3.85
C LEU A 154 -16.18 13.48 -4.64
N PRO A 155 -16.93 13.60 -5.76
CA PRO A 155 -17.05 14.88 -6.47
C PRO A 155 -17.68 15.99 -5.63
N LYS A 156 -18.74 15.70 -4.86
CA LYS A 156 -19.37 16.69 -3.97
C LYS A 156 -18.48 17.05 -2.80
N TYR A 157 -17.74 16.08 -2.24
CA TYR A 157 -16.81 16.33 -1.14
C TYR A 157 -15.64 17.21 -1.58
N LYS A 158 -15.11 17.00 -2.79
CA LYS A 158 -14.09 17.87 -3.38
C LYS A 158 -14.57 19.33 -3.48
N LYS A 159 -15.76 19.55 -4.03
CA LYS A 159 -16.38 20.89 -4.10
C LYS A 159 -16.61 21.51 -2.71
N TYR A 160 -17.04 20.70 -1.74
CA TYR A 160 -17.18 21.14 -0.36
C TYR A 160 -15.84 21.61 0.22
N LEU A 161 -14.75 20.86 0.02
CA LEU A 161 -13.42 21.26 0.48
C LEU A 161 -12.93 22.55 -0.18
N GLU A 162 -13.18 22.75 -1.47
CA GLU A 162 -12.86 23.98 -2.21
C GLU A 162 -13.55 25.23 -1.63
N GLN A 163 -14.75 25.06 -1.04
CA GLN A 163 -15.50 26.13 -0.37
C GLN A 163 -15.01 26.44 1.05
N THR A 164 -14.14 25.60 1.62
CA THR A 164 -13.59 25.85 2.96
C THR A 164 -12.45 26.87 2.92
N LYS A 165 -12.16 27.50 4.07
CA LYS A 165 -11.02 28.43 4.22
C LYS A 165 -9.65 27.73 4.26
N LEU A 166 -9.57 26.45 3.91
CA LEU A 166 -8.32 25.69 3.93
C LEU A 166 -7.44 26.08 2.74
N LYS A 167 -6.11 25.93 2.91
CA LYS A 167 -5.16 26.06 1.80
C LYS A 167 -5.34 24.90 0.82
N SER A 168 -5.10 25.13 -0.47
CA SER A 168 -5.21 24.12 -1.54
C SER A 168 -4.55 22.79 -1.19
N LYS A 169 -3.30 22.81 -0.67
CA LYS A 169 -2.60 21.59 -0.25
C LYS A 169 -3.36 20.81 0.85
N LYS A 170 -3.99 21.50 1.79
CA LYS A 170 -4.76 20.86 2.86
C LYS A 170 -6.09 20.31 2.35
N GLN A 171 -6.71 20.96 1.37
CA GLN A 171 -7.89 20.43 0.70
C GLN A 171 -7.55 19.12 -0.03
N GLU A 172 -6.44 19.10 -0.76
CA GLU A 172 -5.95 17.89 -1.44
C GLU A 172 -5.64 16.75 -0.47
N GLU A 173 -4.93 17.02 0.63
CA GLU A 173 -4.67 16.01 1.68
C GLU A 173 -5.97 15.42 2.26
N HIS A 174 -7.00 16.24 2.51
CA HIS A 174 -8.28 15.72 3.01
C HIS A 174 -9.02 14.88 1.96
N TYR A 175 -8.99 15.32 0.68
CA TYR A 175 -9.59 14.58 -0.42
C TYR A 175 -8.91 13.23 -0.64
N GLU A 176 -7.57 13.20 -0.64
CA GLU A 176 -6.79 11.97 -0.82
C GLU A 176 -7.09 10.96 0.30
N VAL A 177 -7.18 11.41 1.56
CA VAL A 177 -7.60 10.54 2.66
C VAL A 177 -8.98 9.96 2.43
N ALA A 178 -9.95 10.75 1.96
CA ALA A 178 -11.29 10.27 1.67
C ALA A 178 -11.31 9.24 0.53
N ASN A 179 -10.56 9.51 -0.55
CA ASN A 179 -10.45 8.58 -1.68
C ASN A 179 -9.90 7.22 -1.24
N ILE A 180 -8.73 7.22 -0.57
CA ILE A 180 -8.08 6.00 -0.09
C ILE A 180 -8.92 5.29 0.97
N PHE A 181 -9.65 6.05 1.81
CA PHE A 181 -10.60 5.48 2.76
C PHE A 181 -11.68 4.67 2.04
N PHE A 182 -12.32 5.23 1.02
CA PHE A 182 -13.36 4.52 0.28
C PHE A 182 -12.81 3.32 -0.52
N GLU A 183 -11.63 3.44 -1.13
CA GLU A 183 -10.95 2.30 -1.76
C GLU A 183 -10.72 1.17 -0.75
N ARG A 184 -10.26 1.51 0.46
CA ARG A 184 -10.04 0.51 1.51
C ARG A 184 -11.35 -0.09 2.02
N VAL A 185 -12.40 0.72 2.17
CA VAL A 185 -13.76 0.27 2.55
C VAL A 185 -14.29 -0.78 1.58
N LEU A 186 -14.15 -0.54 0.28
CA LEU A 186 -14.53 -1.51 -0.75
C LEU A 186 -13.63 -2.75 -0.68
N HIS A 187 -12.31 -2.58 -0.53
CA HIS A 187 -11.38 -3.70 -0.45
C HIS A 187 -11.66 -4.65 0.72
N VAL A 188 -12.10 -4.13 1.88
CA VAL A 188 -12.46 -4.97 3.04
C VAL A 188 -13.89 -5.53 2.97
N GLY A 189 -14.62 -5.29 1.88
CA GLY A 189 -15.91 -5.92 1.61
C GLY A 189 -17.14 -5.15 2.08
N PHE A 190 -17.01 -3.90 2.54
CA PHE A 190 -18.19 -3.09 2.85
C PHE A 190 -18.90 -2.64 1.57
N PHE A 191 -20.23 -2.67 1.57
CA PHE A 191 -21.04 -2.29 0.41
C PHE A 191 -22.11 -1.25 0.75
N ASN A 192 -22.04 -0.63 1.92
CA ASN A 192 -22.72 0.62 2.25
C ASN A 192 -22.08 1.27 3.48
N LEU A 193 -22.33 2.56 3.70
CA LEU A 193 -21.78 3.31 4.84
C LEU A 193 -22.22 2.77 6.20
N GLY A 194 -23.46 2.28 6.32
CA GLY A 194 -24.02 1.81 7.59
C GLY A 194 -23.36 0.54 8.14
N GLN A 195 -22.67 -0.21 7.29
CA GLN A 195 -21.93 -1.41 7.67
C GLN A 195 -20.49 -1.14 8.11
N ILE A 196 -19.96 0.04 7.83
CA ILE A 196 -18.58 0.37 8.17
C ILE A 196 -18.48 0.44 9.70
N ARG A 197 -17.70 -0.47 10.28
CA ARG A 197 -17.56 -0.59 11.73
C ARG A 197 -16.87 0.64 12.30
N LYS A 198 -17.30 1.06 13.49
CA LYS A 198 -16.67 2.17 14.23
C LYS A 198 -15.16 1.95 14.38
N ASP A 199 -14.73 0.76 14.84
CA ASP A 199 -13.31 0.46 15.02
C ASP A 199 -12.50 0.56 13.71
N PHE A 200 -13.11 0.24 12.56
CA PHE A 200 -12.44 0.41 11.28
C PHE A 200 -12.12 1.88 11.00
N ILE A 201 -13.07 2.77 11.24
CA ILE A 201 -12.92 4.22 11.02
C ILE A 201 -11.95 4.84 12.03
N GLN A 202 -12.07 4.44 13.31
CA GLN A 202 -11.38 5.11 14.41
C GLN A 202 -9.98 4.57 14.69
N LYS A 203 -9.73 3.29 14.38
CA LYS A 203 -8.50 2.58 14.74
C LYS A 203 -7.85 1.93 13.54
N GLU A 204 -8.54 0.99 12.88
CA GLU A 204 -7.89 0.13 11.88
C GLU A 204 -7.38 0.93 10.68
N PHE A 205 -8.20 1.83 10.11
CA PHE A 205 -7.78 2.63 8.95
C PHE A 205 -6.71 3.68 9.28
N PRO A 206 -6.85 4.51 10.35
CA PRO A 206 -5.78 5.42 10.77
C PRO A 206 -4.46 4.71 11.06
N HIS A 207 -4.49 3.54 11.71
CA HIS A 207 -3.31 2.74 12.03
C HIS A 207 -2.69 2.08 10.80
N TRP A 208 -3.52 1.68 9.84
CA TRP A 208 -3.10 1.11 8.56
C TRP A 208 -2.38 2.14 7.67
N TRP A 209 -2.74 3.42 7.76
CA TRP A 209 -2.27 4.47 6.86
C TRP A 209 -0.73 4.62 6.79
N PRO A 210 0.02 4.80 7.90
CA PRO A 210 1.45 5.07 7.84
C PRO A 210 2.27 3.95 7.22
N THR A 211 1.73 2.73 7.29
CA THR A 211 2.36 1.48 6.83
C THR A 211 1.89 1.05 5.46
N HIS A 212 0.96 1.75 4.80
CA HIS A 212 0.42 1.33 3.49
C HIS A 212 0.25 2.45 2.46
N VAL A 213 0.11 3.71 2.90
CA VAL A 213 0.05 4.84 1.98
C VAL A 213 1.47 5.39 1.77
N LEU A 214 2.07 4.99 0.66
CA LEU A 214 3.37 5.50 0.22
C LEU A 214 3.30 7.01 0.04
N MET A 215 4.40 7.70 0.31
CA MET A 215 4.55 9.17 0.14
C MET A 215 3.71 10.06 1.06
N SER A 216 2.77 9.51 1.82
CA SER A 216 2.06 10.28 2.83
C SER A 216 2.88 10.40 4.12
N ASN A 217 2.96 11.63 4.63
CA ASN A 217 3.55 11.97 5.93
C ASN A 217 2.49 12.23 7.01
N LEU A 218 1.22 11.87 6.75
CA LEU A 218 0.16 12.05 7.72
C LEU A 218 0.29 11.05 8.87
N SER A 219 0.24 11.56 10.10
CA SER A 219 0.08 10.75 11.31
C SER A 219 -1.34 10.21 11.43
N GLU A 220 -1.53 9.14 12.22
CA GLU A 220 -2.86 8.58 12.50
C GLU A 220 -3.86 9.67 12.96
N LYS A 221 -3.43 10.61 13.80
CA LYS A 221 -4.24 11.75 14.26
C LYS A 221 -4.68 12.67 13.13
N GLN A 222 -3.82 12.91 12.14
CA GLN A 222 -4.15 13.76 10.99
C GLN A 222 -5.09 13.02 10.03
N VAL A 223 -4.91 11.72 9.82
CA VAL A 223 -5.83 10.88 9.06
C VAL A 223 -7.21 10.89 9.72
N LEU A 224 -7.26 10.72 11.04
CA LEU A 224 -8.50 10.80 11.82
C LEU A 224 -9.20 12.16 11.68
N LEU A 225 -8.43 13.26 11.70
CA LEU A 225 -8.97 14.60 11.48
C LEU A 225 -9.56 14.77 10.07
N SER A 226 -8.92 14.20 9.04
CA SER A 226 -9.47 14.17 7.69
C SER A 226 -10.78 13.38 7.63
N LEU A 227 -10.83 12.22 8.28
CA LEU A 227 -12.06 11.43 8.39
C LEU A 227 -13.17 12.18 9.13
N LYS A 228 -12.86 12.90 10.23
CA LYS A 228 -13.83 13.78 10.92
C LYS A 228 -14.51 14.73 9.93
N LYS A 229 -13.72 15.38 9.06
CA LYS A 229 -14.27 16.31 8.05
C LYS A 229 -15.11 15.62 6.99
N LEU A 230 -14.69 14.43 6.53
CA LEU A 230 -15.48 13.63 5.59
C LEU A 230 -16.84 13.27 6.19
N PHE A 231 -16.87 12.77 7.42
CA PHE A 231 -18.12 12.38 8.07
C PHE A 231 -19.02 13.58 8.41
N GLN A 232 -18.45 14.74 8.78
CA GLN A 232 -19.22 15.99 8.91
C GLN A 232 -19.89 16.39 7.59
N PHE A 233 -19.19 16.25 6.47
CA PHE A 233 -19.77 16.48 5.14
C PHE A 233 -20.89 15.47 4.85
N LEU A 234 -20.68 14.19 5.16
CA LEU A 234 -21.68 13.15 4.93
C LEU A 234 -22.96 13.38 5.75
N GLU A 235 -22.82 13.78 7.01
CA GLU A 235 -23.94 14.18 7.88
C GLU A 235 -24.71 15.36 7.29
N LEU A 236 -23.99 16.40 6.85
CA LEU A 236 -24.58 17.62 6.32
C LEU A 236 -25.34 17.40 5.00
N VAL A 237 -24.81 16.57 4.10
CA VAL A 237 -25.33 16.43 2.72
C VAL A 237 -26.30 15.27 2.56
N TYR A 238 -26.14 14.20 3.34
CA TYR A 238 -26.90 12.96 3.16
C TYR A 238 -27.71 12.56 4.41
N ASP A 239 -27.77 13.41 5.44
CA ASP A 239 -28.49 13.16 6.70
C ASP A 239 -28.12 11.81 7.34
N ILE A 240 -26.84 11.45 7.23
CA ILE A 240 -26.33 10.19 7.77
C ILE A 240 -26.06 10.39 9.25
N ASP A 241 -26.66 9.55 10.10
CA ASP A 241 -26.41 9.56 11.54
C ASP A 241 -24.96 9.14 11.86
N THR A 242 -24.08 10.14 11.95
CA THR A 242 -22.68 9.95 12.32
C THR A 242 -22.51 9.75 13.83
N LYS A 243 -23.57 9.74 14.66
CA LYS A 243 -23.44 9.50 16.11
C LYS A 243 -22.83 8.13 16.42
N LYS A 244 -23.02 7.14 15.54
CA LYS A 244 -22.35 5.83 15.63
C LYS A 244 -20.84 5.89 15.34
N ILE A 245 -20.40 6.97 14.70
CA ILE A 245 -19.03 7.18 14.20
C ILE A 245 -18.32 8.27 15.01
N ARG A 246 -19.06 9.07 15.81
CA ARG A 246 -18.56 10.22 16.56
C ARG A 246 -17.16 9.95 17.09
N LEU A 247 -16.26 10.74 16.52
CA LEU A 247 -14.86 10.83 16.85
C LEU A 247 -14.74 11.99 17.84
N ASP A 248 -15.37 11.86 18.99
CA ASP A 248 -15.18 12.74 20.14
C ASP A 248 -13.73 12.62 20.65
#